data_AF-A0A7Z9FJR1-F1
#
_entry.id   AF-A0A7Z9FJR1-F1
#
_cell.length_a   1.000
_cell.length_b   1.000
_cell.length_c   1.000
_cell.angle_alpha   90.00
_cell.angle_beta   90.00
_cell.angle_gamma   90.00
#
_symmetry.space_group_name_H-M   'P 1'
#
loop_
_entity.id
_entity.type
_entity.pdbx_description
1 polymer ?
#
loop_
_entity_poly.entity_id
_entity_poly.type
_entity_poly.pdbx_seq_one_letter_code
_entity_poly.pdbx_strand_id
1 'polypeptide(L)'
;MKFLSYFVLTICSVCILAISIVALKIFLVQQAFQPEDVPEWTVQELTPYKWELRSVNEPERTTTAWIARPDDLKCDTLIIVGGVEEGENLLAGVGKWKYTGNTILMKQPVHSFLLRHHWKNWSLMDWWGIPEKIREETRHTIGSLDALLNYVQGGKRADPRFTDKVVLAGGSVGAAFPVILTSFAPEKVAGLMIIYGFTNFQQVIQPL
;
A
#
# COMPACT_ATOMS: atom_id res chain seq x y z
N MET A 1 -16.40 -50.77 18.78
CA MET A 1 -15.23 -50.03 19.32
C MET A 1 -14.17 -49.73 18.26
N LYS A 2 -13.58 -50.71 17.56
CA LYS A 2 -12.53 -50.46 16.53
C LYS A 2 -12.96 -49.48 15.42
N PHE A 3 -14.16 -49.64 14.86
CA PHE A 3 -14.69 -48.75 13.81
C PHE A 3 -14.85 -47.30 14.26
N LEU A 4 -15.28 -47.08 15.51
CA LEU A 4 -15.42 -45.74 16.07
C LEU A 4 -14.04 -45.09 16.26
N SER A 5 -13.04 -45.86 16.72
CA SER A 5 -11.65 -45.38 16.83
C SER A 5 -11.06 -45.02 15.47
N TYR A 6 -11.28 -45.82 14.42
CA TYR A 6 -10.84 -45.50 13.06
C TYR A 6 -11.55 -44.25 12.53
N PHE A 7 -12.85 -44.12 12.74
CA PHE A 7 -13.61 -42.94 12.32
C PHE A 7 -13.10 -41.65 13.01
N VAL A 8 -12.85 -41.70 14.31
CA VAL A 8 -12.28 -40.57 15.07
C VAL A 8 -10.86 -40.23 14.59
N LEU A 9 -10.01 -41.23 14.37
CA LEU A 9 -8.65 -41.02 13.84
C LEU A 9 -8.66 -40.38 12.45
N THR A 10 -9.58 -40.80 11.58
CA THR A 10 -9.75 -40.19 10.25
C THR A 10 -10.17 -38.73 10.37
N ILE A 11 -11.16 -38.42 11.22
CA ILE A 11 -11.59 -37.03 11.44
C ILE A 11 -10.43 -36.19 11.99
N CYS A 12 -9.73 -36.66 13.02
CA CYS A 12 -8.58 -35.96 13.59
C CYS A 12 -7.50 -35.71 12.54
N SER A 13 -7.20 -36.68 11.68
CA SER A 13 -6.21 -36.55 10.62
C SER A 13 -6.62 -35.49 9.59
N VAL A 14 -7.90 -35.46 9.18
CA VAL A 14 -8.43 -34.43 8.27
C VAL A 14 -8.36 -33.04 8.91
N CYS A 15 -8.70 -32.90 10.20
CA CYS A 15 -8.60 -31.63 10.91
C CYS A 15 -7.15 -31.12 11.00
N ILE A 16 -6.20 -32.00 11.32
CA ILE A 16 -4.77 -31.64 11.38
C ILE A 16 -4.27 -31.21 10.00
N LEU A 17 -4.63 -31.93 8.94
CA LEU A 17 -4.29 -31.56 7.57
C LEU A 17 -4.87 -30.19 7.19
N ALA A 18 -6.15 -29.95 7.50
CA ALA A 18 -6.79 -28.67 7.22
C ALA A 18 -6.09 -27.50 7.94
N ILE A 19 -5.79 -27.64 9.23
CA ILE A 19 -5.08 -26.62 10.02
C ILE A 19 -3.66 -26.41 9.46
N SER A 20 -2.96 -27.48 9.10
CA SER A 20 -1.61 -27.39 8.54
C SER A 20 -1.58 -26.65 7.20
N ILE A 21 -2.58 -26.87 6.34
CA ILE A 21 -2.75 -26.15 5.09
C ILE A 21 -3.01 -24.66 5.36
N VAL A 22 -3.90 -24.33 6.31
CA VAL A 22 -4.15 -22.93 6.72
C VAL A 22 -2.87 -22.26 7.24
N ALA A 23 -2.14 -22.95 8.12
CA ALA A 23 -0.91 -22.42 8.72
C ALA A 23 0.17 -22.17 7.67
N LEU A 24 0.38 -23.14 6.77
CA LEU A 24 1.34 -22.99 5.66
C LEU A 24 0.96 -21.82 4.75
N LYS A 25 -0.34 -21.69 4.43
CA LYS A 25 -0.85 -20.60 3.61
C LYS A 25 -0.57 -19.23 4.23
N ILE A 26 -0.88 -19.07 5.52
CA ILE A 26 -0.61 -17.84 6.27
C ILE A 26 0.91 -17.56 6.28
N PHE A 27 1.73 -18.58 6.53
CA PHE A 27 3.19 -18.45 6.54
C PHE A 27 3.74 -17.95 5.20
N LEU A 28 3.27 -18.50 4.09
CA LEU A 28 3.70 -18.07 2.75
C LEU A 28 3.29 -16.63 2.45
N VAL A 29 2.08 -16.23 2.83
CA VAL A 29 1.59 -14.86 2.58
C VAL A 29 2.29 -13.83 3.48
N GLN A 30 2.76 -14.23 4.65
CA GLN A 30 3.48 -13.37 5.61
C GLN A 30 4.95 -13.12 5.26
N GLN A 31 5.49 -13.78 4.23
CA GLN A 31 6.88 -13.55 3.83
C GLN A 31 7.13 -12.07 3.51
N ALA A 32 8.29 -11.56 3.91
CA ALA A 32 8.66 -10.18 3.62
C ALA A 32 8.62 -9.92 2.10
N PHE A 33 8.08 -8.77 1.71
CA PHE A 33 8.13 -8.34 0.32
C PHE A 33 9.58 -8.18 -0.12
N GLN A 34 9.86 -8.58 -1.36
CA GLN A 34 11.12 -8.34 -2.04
C GLN A 34 10.96 -7.23 -3.09
N PRO A 35 12.05 -6.55 -3.51
CA PRO A 35 11.97 -5.53 -4.56
C PRO A 35 11.34 -6.06 -5.86
N GLU A 36 11.57 -7.32 -6.21
CA GLU A 36 11.03 -7.97 -7.41
C GLU A 36 9.52 -8.24 -7.31
N ASP A 37 8.95 -8.19 -6.11
CA ASP A 37 7.51 -8.31 -5.92
C ASP A 37 6.76 -7.05 -6.37
N VAL A 38 7.45 -5.90 -6.53
CA VAL A 38 6.82 -4.61 -6.82
C VAL A 38 6.41 -4.53 -8.29
N PRO A 39 5.09 -4.50 -8.62
CA PRO A 39 4.64 -4.40 -10.00
C PRO A 39 4.95 -3.02 -10.58
N GLU A 40 5.14 -2.96 -11.90
CA GLU A 40 5.37 -1.70 -12.59
C GLU A 40 4.08 -0.86 -12.71
N TRP A 41 4.22 0.43 -12.43
CA TRP A 41 3.16 1.43 -12.58
C TRP A 41 3.67 2.64 -13.36
N THR A 42 2.73 3.37 -13.95
CA THR A 42 2.98 4.61 -14.68
C THR A 42 2.20 5.76 -14.07
N VAL A 43 2.72 6.98 -14.22
CA VAL A 43 2.07 8.21 -13.76
C VAL A 43 1.65 9.03 -14.98
N GLN A 44 0.40 9.44 -15.01
CA GLN A 44 -0.17 10.33 -16.02
C GLN A 44 -0.72 11.58 -15.34
N GLU A 45 -0.23 12.75 -15.74
CA GLU A 45 -0.79 14.01 -15.27
C GLU A 45 -2.13 14.27 -15.94
N LEU A 46 -3.21 14.34 -15.16
CA LEU A 46 -4.52 14.75 -15.65
C LEU A 46 -4.64 16.28 -15.59
N THR A 47 -4.20 16.86 -14.47
CA THR A 47 -4.08 18.30 -14.25
C THR A 47 -2.82 18.58 -13.41
N PRO A 48 -2.39 19.85 -13.27
CA PRO A 48 -1.26 20.20 -12.40
C PRO A 48 -1.44 19.80 -10.92
N TYR A 49 -2.67 19.52 -10.49
CA TYR A 49 -3.04 19.20 -9.10
C TYR A 49 -3.59 17.79 -8.93
N LYS A 50 -3.71 17.01 -10.02
CA LYS A 50 -4.28 15.67 -9.99
C LYS A 50 -3.61 14.77 -11.01
N TRP A 51 -3.05 13.68 -10.52
CA TRP A 51 -2.39 12.66 -11.33
C TRP A 51 -3.11 11.32 -11.21
N GLU A 52 -3.13 10.57 -12.30
CA GLU A 52 -3.56 9.18 -12.33
C GLU A 52 -2.33 8.26 -12.33
N LEU A 53 -2.38 7.21 -11.52
CA LEU A 53 -1.41 6.13 -11.56
C LEU A 53 -2.08 4.88 -12.11
N ARG A 54 -1.41 4.17 -13.00
CA ARG A 54 -1.94 2.99 -13.67
C ARG A 54 -0.91 1.86 -13.72
N SER A 55 -1.33 0.65 -13.36
CA SER A 55 -0.51 -0.56 -13.48
C SER A 55 -0.21 -0.85 -14.96
N VAL A 56 1.01 -1.28 -15.26
CA VAL A 56 1.44 -1.63 -16.62
C VAL A 56 0.81 -2.94 -17.08
N ASN A 57 0.85 -3.96 -16.22
CA ASN A 57 0.40 -5.31 -16.56
C ASN A 57 -1.10 -5.54 -16.31
N GLU A 58 -1.73 -4.69 -15.49
CA GLU A 58 -3.16 -4.75 -15.14
C GLU A 58 -3.80 -3.35 -15.30
N PRO A 59 -4.00 -2.84 -16.54
CA PRO A 59 -4.37 -1.45 -16.79
C PRO A 59 -5.70 -0.98 -16.20
N GLU A 60 -6.58 -1.92 -15.84
CA GLU A 60 -7.82 -1.67 -15.10
C GLU A 60 -7.58 -1.20 -13.65
N ARG A 61 -6.38 -1.46 -13.12
CA ARG A 61 -5.97 -0.97 -11.81
C ARG A 61 -5.42 0.44 -11.94
N THR A 62 -6.21 1.38 -11.44
CA THR A 62 -5.85 2.78 -11.36
C THR A 62 -5.99 3.31 -9.94
N THR A 63 -5.17 4.30 -9.62
CA THR A 63 -5.32 5.12 -8.42
C THR A 63 -5.05 6.59 -8.74
N THR A 64 -5.30 7.47 -7.78
CA THR A 64 -5.17 8.91 -7.94
C THR A 64 -4.19 9.46 -6.92
N ALA A 65 -3.40 10.44 -7.35
CA ALA A 65 -2.63 11.30 -6.46
C ALA A 65 -3.09 12.75 -6.61
N TRP A 66 -3.25 13.45 -5.49
CA TRP A 66 -3.57 14.87 -5.44
C TRP A 66 -2.33 15.65 -5.04
N ILE A 67 -2.12 16.82 -5.62
CA ILE A 67 -0.94 17.65 -5.37
C ILE A 67 -1.37 19.01 -4.84
N ALA A 68 -0.76 19.40 -3.74
CA ALA A 68 -0.74 20.77 -3.24
C ALA A 68 0.68 21.30 -3.32
N ARG A 69 0.86 22.50 -3.89
CA ARG A 69 2.18 23.05 -4.14
C ARG A 69 2.19 24.59 -4.11
N PRO A 70 3.35 25.20 -3.84
CA PRO A 70 3.55 26.61 -4.14
C PRO A 70 3.69 26.83 -5.65
N ASP A 71 3.15 27.96 -6.12
CA ASP A 71 3.34 28.42 -7.50
C ASP A 71 4.79 28.87 -7.73
N ASP A 72 5.31 28.60 -8.93
CA ASP A 72 6.59 29.10 -9.45
C ASP A 72 7.85 28.79 -8.61
N LEU A 73 7.79 27.80 -7.71
CA LEU A 73 8.93 27.39 -6.89
C LEU A 73 9.29 25.92 -7.10
N LYS A 74 10.59 25.65 -7.24
CA LYS A 74 11.17 24.30 -7.23
C LYS A 74 11.46 23.92 -5.78
N CYS A 75 10.75 22.93 -5.25
CA CYS A 75 10.84 22.54 -3.84
C CYS A 75 10.99 21.03 -3.64
N ASP A 76 11.43 20.67 -2.45
CA ASP A 76 11.36 19.32 -1.92
C ASP A 76 9.91 18.82 -1.87
N THR A 77 9.76 17.49 -1.96
CA THR A 77 8.45 16.85 -2.05
C THR A 77 8.16 15.97 -0.85
N LEU A 78 7.00 16.14 -0.26
CA LEU A 78 6.41 15.23 0.71
C LEU A 78 5.37 14.38 -0.02
N ILE A 79 5.57 13.05 -0.07
CA ILE A 79 4.56 12.12 -0.56
C ILE A 79 3.91 11.44 0.64
N ILE A 80 2.60 11.54 0.76
CA ILE A 80 1.80 11.04 1.87
C ILE A 80 0.94 9.87 1.38
N VAL A 81 0.99 8.77 2.12
CA VAL A 81 0.04 7.65 2.02
C VAL A 81 -0.86 7.69 3.26
N GLY A 82 -2.15 7.99 3.02
CA GLY A 82 -3.16 8.03 4.08
C GLY A 82 -3.43 6.65 4.70
N GLY A 83 -4.21 6.62 5.79
CA GLY A 83 -4.66 5.39 6.43
C GLY A 83 -6.07 5.03 5.97
N VAL A 84 -7.05 5.31 6.84
CA VAL A 84 -8.48 5.10 6.55
C VAL A 84 -9.13 6.33 5.91
N GLU A 85 -8.69 7.53 6.32
CA GLU A 85 -9.10 8.75 5.64
C GLU A 85 -8.28 8.95 4.37
N GLU A 86 -8.98 9.23 3.27
CA GLU A 86 -8.42 9.53 1.96
C GLU A 86 -9.18 10.71 1.33
N GLY A 87 -8.53 11.39 0.39
CA GLY A 87 -9.17 12.44 -0.42
C GLY A 87 -8.48 13.80 -0.32
N GLU A 88 -8.71 14.64 -1.32
CA GLU A 88 -8.10 15.97 -1.46
C GLU A 88 -8.28 16.87 -0.23
N ASN A 89 -9.34 16.66 0.55
CA ASN A 89 -9.60 17.40 1.79
C ASN A 89 -8.52 17.21 2.86
N LEU A 90 -7.76 16.10 2.83
CA LEU A 90 -6.61 15.89 3.72
C LEU A 90 -5.47 16.84 3.39
N LEU A 91 -5.35 17.27 2.13
CA LEU A 91 -4.41 18.32 1.78
C LEU A 91 -4.90 19.63 2.37
N ALA A 92 -6.20 19.96 2.27
CA ALA A 92 -6.76 21.30 2.50
C ALA A 92 -6.41 21.97 3.86
N GLY A 93 -6.01 21.20 4.88
CA GLY A 93 -5.52 21.73 6.15
C GLY A 93 -6.52 22.66 6.87
N VAL A 94 -6.08 23.29 7.94
CA VAL A 94 -6.81 24.43 8.53
C VAL A 94 -6.36 25.67 7.77
N GLY A 95 -7.27 26.44 7.17
CA GLY A 95 -7.05 27.46 6.12
C GLY A 95 -6.04 28.61 6.35
N LYS A 96 -5.15 28.51 7.33
CA LYS A 96 -3.94 29.34 7.53
C LYS A 96 -2.65 28.65 7.09
N TRP A 97 -2.65 27.35 6.83
CA TRP A 97 -1.45 26.66 6.31
C TRP A 97 -1.25 26.98 4.83
N LYS A 98 -0.11 27.62 4.51
CA LYS A 98 0.39 27.70 3.14
C LYS A 98 1.43 26.60 2.96
N TYR A 99 1.28 25.75 1.96
CA TYR A 99 2.29 24.73 1.66
C TYR A 99 3.60 25.39 1.28
N THR A 100 4.65 25.08 2.01
CA THR A 100 6.01 25.58 1.76
C THR A 100 6.81 24.66 0.83
N GLY A 101 6.25 23.51 0.47
CA GLY A 101 6.87 22.52 -0.43
C GLY A 101 5.81 21.75 -1.21
N ASN A 102 6.26 20.90 -2.12
CA ASN A 102 5.36 20.03 -2.87
C ASN A 102 4.80 18.97 -1.93
N THR A 103 3.49 18.82 -1.89
CA THR A 103 2.81 17.80 -1.09
C THR A 103 1.93 16.98 -2.01
N ILE A 104 2.15 15.67 -2.03
CA ILE A 104 1.41 14.74 -2.85
C ILE A 104 0.72 13.75 -1.92
N LEU A 105 -0.60 13.63 -2.02
CA LEU A 105 -1.37 12.61 -1.32
C LEU A 105 -1.74 11.51 -2.32
N MET A 106 -1.26 10.30 -2.09
CA MET A 106 -1.61 9.14 -2.92
C MET A 106 -2.77 8.37 -2.28
N LYS A 107 -3.81 8.12 -3.07
CA LYS A 107 -4.89 7.19 -2.70
C LYS A 107 -4.36 5.76 -2.75
N GLN A 108 -4.68 4.93 -1.76
CA GLN A 108 -4.23 3.53 -1.73
C GLN A 108 -5.15 2.66 -2.61
N PRO A 109 -4.61 1.91 -3.60
CA PRO A 109 -5.35 0.88 -4.31
C PRO A 109 -6.03 -0.12 -3.36
N VAL A 110 -5.31 -0.58 -2.32
CA VAL A 110 -5.83 -1.56 -1.35
C VAL A 110 -7.07 -1.06 -0.59
N HIS A 111 -7.14 0.24 -0.29
CA HIS A 111 -8.31 0.80 0.38
C HIS A 111 -9.55 0.75 -0.53
N SER A 112 -9.36 1.06 -1.82
CA SER A 112 -10.41 0.95 -2.82
C SER A 112 -10.87 -0.51 -3.00
N PHE A 113 -9.96 -1.48 -2.89
CA PHE A 113 -10.30 -2.91 -2.91
C PHE A 113 -11.17 -3.31 -1.70
N LEU A 114 -10.75 -2.95 -0.48
CA LEU A 114 -11.46 -3.29 0.76
C LEU A 114 -12.87 -2.68 0.81
N LEU A 115 -13.07 -1.49 0.24
CA LEU A 115 -14.36 -0.80 0.17
C LEU A 115 -15.27 -1.28 -0.96
N ARG A 116 -14.72 -1.63 -2.14
CA ARG A 116 -15.52 -2.05 -3.32
C ARG A 116 -16.15 -3.43 -3.14
N HIS A 117 -15.56 -4.29 -2.33
CA HIS A 117 -16.13 -5.61 -2.09
C HIS A 117 -17.23 -5.50 -1.04
N HIS A 118 -18.48 -5.69 -1.45
CA HIS A 118 -19.54 -6.03 -0.50
C HIS A 118 -19.29 -7.47 -0.03
N TRP A 119 -18.49 -7.62 1.03
CA TRP A 119 -18.13 -8.88 1.72
C TRP A 119 -19.33 -9.81 1.96
N LYS A 120 -20.55 -9.27 1.96
CA LYS A 120 -21.82 -10.00 2.05
C LYS A 120 -22.06 -11.04 0.95
N ASN A 121 -21.44 -10.90 -0.22
CA ASN A 121 -21.64 -11.81 -1.37
C ASN A 121 -20.47 -12.80 -1.58
N TRP A 122 -19.51 -12.85 -0.66
CA TRP A 122 -18.33 -13.70 -0.81
C TRP A 122 -18.64 -15.17 -0.55
N SER A 123 -18.20 -16.02 -1.47
CA SER A 123 -18.20 -17.47 -1.28
C SER A 123 -17.14 -17.89 -0.26
N LEU A 124 -17.22 -19.12 0.24
CA LEU A 124 -16.19 -19.68 1.13
C LEU A 124 -14.79 -19.63 0.47
N MET A 125 -14.71 -19.77 -0.85
CA MET A 125 -13.46 -19.68 -1.60
C MET A 125 -12.92 -18.24 -1.69
N ASP A 126 -13.80 -17.24 -1.73
CA ASP A 126 -13.38 -15.84 -1.67
C ASP A 126 -12.76 -15.50 -0.32
N TRP A 127 -13.40 -15.97 0.76
CA TRP A 127 -12.87 -15.86 2.12
C TRP A 127 -11.55 -16.58 2.29
N TRP A 128 -11.43 -17.76 1.69
CA TRP A 128 -10.18 -18.50 1.69
C TRP A 128 -9.05 -17.69 1.05
N GLY A 129 -9.29 -17.05 -0.09
CA GLY A 129 -8.29 -16.28 -0.86
C GLY A 129 -7.96 -14.87 -0.35
N ILE A 130 -8.51 -14.44 0.79
CA ILE A 130 -8.29 -13.08 1.32
C ILE A 130 -6.81 -12.76 1.53
N PRO A 131 -6.00 -13.63 2.17
CA PRO A 131 -4.61 -13.28 2.46
C PRO A 131 -3.82 -12.98 1.18
N GLU A 132 -4.00 -13.79 0.13
CA GLU A 132 -3.38 -13.55 -1.18
C GLU A 132 -3.84 -12.23 -1.78
N LYS A 133 -5.14 -11.95 -1.75
CA LYS A 133 -5.69 -10.70 -2.30
C LYS A 133 -5.14 -9.48 -1.55
N ILE A 134 -5.07 -9.52 -0.21
CA ILE A 134 -4.46 -8.43 0.57
C ILE A 134 -3.00 -8.23 0.21
N ARG A 135 -2.24 -9.33 0.07
CA ARG A 135 -0.83 -9.25 -0.35
C ARG A 135 -0.72 -8.62 -1.73
N GLU A 136 -1.55 -9.02 -2.69
CA GLU A 136 -1.55 -8.47 -4.04
C GLU A 136 -1.88 -6.98 -4.06
N GLU A 137 -2.93 -6.56 -3.36
CA GLU A 137 -3.29 -5.14 -3.25
C GLU A 137 -2.20 -4.31 -2.53
N THR A 138 -1.48 -4.92 -1.60
CA THR A 138 -0.32 -4.32 -0.95
C THR A 138 0.81 -4.11 -1.95
N ARG A 139 1.12 -5.12 -2.79
CA ARG A 139 2.12 -5.01 -3.87
C ARG A 139 1.77 -3.88 -4.82
N HIS A 140 0.52 -3.79 -5.26
CA HIS A 140 0.06 -2.70 -6.13
C HIS A 140 0.17 -1.33 -5.49
N THR A 141 -0.12 -1.21 -4.19
CA THR A 141 0.03 0.07 -3.46
C THR A 141 1.51 0.48 -3.38
N ILE A 142 2.41 -0.47 -3.15
CA ILE A 142 3.86 -0.23 -3.20
C ILE A 142 4.30 0.18 -4.62
N GLY A 143 3.82 -0.52 -5.65
CA GLY A 143 4.15 -0.23 -7.05
C GLY A 143 3.69 1.16 -7.49
N SER A 144 2.47 1.57 -7.11
CA SER A 144 2.00 2.94 -7.38
C SER A 144 2.84 3.98 -6.64
N LEU A 145 3.26 3.70 -5.39
CA LEU A 145 4.10 4.61 -4.62
C LEU A 145 5.51 4.73 -5.23
N ASP A 146 6.10 3.63 -5.67
CA ASP A 146 7.41 3.61 -6.34
C ASP A 146 7.37 4.38 -7.66
N ALA A 147 6.34 4.17 -8.49
CA ALA A 147 6.17 4.93 -9.71
C ALA A 147 6.04 6.44 -9.44
N LEU A 148 5.31 6.82 -8.39
CA LEU A 148 5.17 8.21 -7.98
C LEU A 148 6.50 8.82 -7.53
N LEU A 149 7.26 8.08 -6.70
CA LEU A 149 8.58 8.48 -6.23
C LEU A 149 9.54 8.69 -7.41
N ASN A 150 9.62 7.70 -8.31
CA ASN A 150 10.48 7.76 -9.49
C ASN A 150 10.08 8.90 -10.44
N TYR A 151 8.79 9.20 -10.55
CA TYR A 151 8.27 10.31 -11.34
C TYR A 151 8.74 11.65 -10.77
N VAL A 152 8.57 11.87 -9.46
CA VAL A 152 8.96 13.11 -8.76
C VAL A 152 10.47 13.32 -8.77
N GLN A 153 11.26 12.26 -8.56
CA GLN A 153 12.72 12.36 -8.58
C GLN A 153 13.32 12.58 -9.98
N GLY A 154 12.47 12.59 -11.01
CA GLY A 154 12.86 13.10 -12.33
C GLY A 154 13.63 12.11 -13.18
N GLY A 155 13.34 10.80 -13.08
CA GLY A 155 13.97 9.70 -13.81
C GLY A 155 14.67 10.07 -15.15
N LYS A 156 13.97 10.01 -16.29
CA LYS A 156 14.56 10.34 -17.61
C LYS A 156 14.47 11.83 -17.99
N ARG A 157 13.68 12.63 -17.27
CA ARG A 157 13.54 14.08 -17.51
C ARG A 157 13.20 14.76 -16.19
N ALA A 158 14.10 15.61 -15.72
CA ALA A 158 13.88 16.39 -14.50
C ALA A 158 12.71 17.35 -14.72
N ASP A 159 11.71 17.26 -13.84
CA ASP A 159 10.61 18.19 -13.80
C ASP A 159 11.06 19.46 -13.05
N PRO A 160 10.87 20.67 -13.62
CA PRO A 160 11.29 21.91 -12.97
C PRO A 160 10.58 22.18 -11.62
N ARG A 161 9.46 21.50 -11.34
CA ARG A 161 8.67 21.68 -10.11
C ARG A 161 9.29 21.00 -8.88
N PHE A 162 10.07 19.94 -9.08
CA PHE A 162 10.54 19.06 -8.00
C PHE A 162 12.06 19.08 -7.85
N THR A 163 12.55 19.07 -6.62
CA THR A 163 13.95 18.70 -6.34
C THR A 163 14.10 17.17 -6.32
N ASP A 164 15.33 16.69 -6.19
CA ASP A 164 15.63 15.27 -5.96
C ASP A 164 15.26 14.80 -4.54
N LYS A 165 14.92 15.72 -3.63
CA LYS A 165 14.63 15.42 -2.24
C LYS A 165 13.16 15.08 -2.05
N VAL A 166 12.92 13.83 -1.67
CA VAL A 166 11.58 13.32 -1.39
C VAL A 166 11.53 12.76 0.03
N VAL A 167 10.57 13.23 0.80
CA VAL A 167 10.17 12.67 2.09
C VAL A 167 8.94 11.79 1.85
N LEU A 168 9.01 10.53 2.27
CA LEU A 168 7.85 9.65 2.29
C LEU A 168 7.20 9.71 3.66
N ALA A 169 5.88 9.82 3.70
CA ALA A 169 5.09 9.82 4.91
C ALA A 169 3.95 8.81 4.83
N GLY A 170 3.66 8.14 5.94
CA GLY A 170 2.54 7.22 6.03
C GLY A 170 1.81 7.34 7.37
N GLY A 171 0.48 7.41 7.28
CA GLY A 171 -0.41 7.55 8.43
C GLY A 171 -1.14 6.26 8.77
N SER A 172 -1.19 5.87 10.05
CA SER A 172 -1.96 4.69 10.50
C SER A 172 -1.57 3.43 9.70
N VAL A 173 -2.54 2.74 9.10
CA VAL A 173 -2.31 1.56 8.23
C VAL A 173 -1.51 1.88 6.96
N GLY A 174 -1.52 3.15 6.53
CA GLY A 174 -0.73 3.65 5.41
C GLY A 174 0.77 3.74 5.69
N ALA A 175 1.19 3.63 6.95
CA ALA A 175 2.60 3.69 7.35
C ALA A 175 3.44 2.54 6.79
N ALA A 176 2.84 1.37 6.56
CA ALA A 176 3.58 0.20 6.08
C ALA A 176 4.17 0.42 4.68
N PHE A 177 3.46 1.08 3.76
CA PHE A 177 3.90 1.25 2.37
C PHE A 177 5.19 2.06 2.22
N PRO A 178 5.32 3.29 2.77
CA PRO A 178 6.57 4.03 2.68
C PRO A 178 7.70 3.35 3.45
N VAL A 179 7.43 2.62 4.53
CA VAL A 179 8.46 1.82 5.24
C VAL A 179 9.01 0.72 4.34
N ILE A 180 8.13 -0.09 3.74
CA ILE A 180 8.53 -1.19 2.86
C ILE A 180 9.31 -0.63 1.66
N LEU A 181 8.80 0.40 0.99
CA LEU A 181 9.47 0.99 -0.17
C LEU A 181 10.84 1.56 0.20
N THR A 182 10.95 2.28 1.33
CA THR A 182 12.23 2.84 1.80
C THR A 182 13.24 1.73 2.13
N SER A 183 12.79 0.55 2.56
CA SER A 183 13.69 -0.58 2.79
C SER A 183 14.31 -1.16 1.51
N PHE A 184 13.65 -0.98 0.35
CA PHE A 184 14.14 -1.44 -0.95
C PHE A 184 15.11 -0.47 -1.59
N ALA A 185 14.86 0.84 -1.44
CA ALA A 185 15.65 1.89 -2.08
C ALA A 185 15.85 3.08 -1.12
N PRO A 186 16.60 2.91 -0.01
CA PRO A 186 16.77 3.95 1.01
C PRO A 186 17.44 5.21 0.45
N GLU A 187 18.29 5.08 -0.58
CA GLU A 187 18.96 6.18 -1.25
C GLU A 187 18.01 7.11 -2.02
N LYS A 188 16.81 6.64 -2.38
CA LYS A 188 15.77 7.43 -3.04
C LYS A 188 14.93 8.24 -2.06
N VAL A 189 15.08 8.04 -0.75
CA VAL A 189 14.21 8.67 0.25
C VAL A 189 15.05 9.55 1.17
N ALA A 190 14.88 10.87 1.07
CA ALA A 190 15.60 11.84 1.89
C ALA A 190 15.12 11.85 3.35
N GLY A 191 13.90 11.38 3.60
CA GLY A 191 13.35 11.23 4.95
C GLY A 191 12.11 10.34 4.97
N LEU A 192 11.90 9.65 6.08
CA LEU A 192 10.73 8.80 6.33
C LEU A 192 9.98 9.32 7.55
N MET A 193 8.69 9.61 7.39
CA MET A 193 7.82 10.12 8.45
C MET A 193 6.69 9.13 8.74
N ILE A 194 6.59 8.67 9.98
CA ILE A 194 5.56 7.72 10.41
C ILE A 194 4.61 8.43 11.36
N ILE A 195 3.33 8.53 10.99
CA ILE A 195 2.31 9.29 11.70
C ILE A 195 1.30 8.32 12.30
N TYR A 196 1.31 8.12 13.63
CA TYR A 196 0.45 7.15 14.32
C TYR A 196 0.44 5.76 13.66
N GLY A 197 1.59 5.35 13.12
CA GLY A 197 1.68 4.25 12.16
C GLY A 197 1.67 2.86 12.78
N PHE A 198 1.01 1.93 12.10
CA PHE A 198 1.13 0.49 12.36
C PHE A 198 2.16 -0.09 11.39
N THR A 199 3.41 -0.26 11.85
CA THR A 199 4.51 -0.78 11.02
C THR A 199 4.72 -2.29 11.19
N ASN A 200 4.18 -2.87 12.26
CA ASN A 200 4.17 -4.32 12.51
C ASN A 200 2.78 -4.78 12.97
N PHE A 201 1.94 -5.18 12.02
CA PHE A 201 0.58 -5.64 12.31
C PHE A 201 0.54 -6.86 13.25
N GLN A 202 1.55 -7.75 13.21
CA GLN A 202 1.60 -8.90 14.11
C GLN A 202 1.79 -8.47 15.57
N GLN A 203 2.68 -7.52 15.83
CA GLN A 203 2.92 -7.00 17.19
C GLN A 203 1.78 -6.11 17.71
N VAL A 204 0.99 -5.52 16.82
CA VAL A 204 -0.16 -4.68 17.20
C VAL A 204 -1.38 -5.51 17.61
N ILE A 205 -1.53 -6.73 17.07
CA ILE A 205 -2.72 -7.58 17.28
C ILE A 205 -2.51 -8.60 18.41
N GLN A 206 -1.26 -8.89 18.80
CA GLN A 206 -1.01 -9.79 19.93
C GLN A 206 -1.43 -9.13 21.26
N PRO A 207 -2.25 -9.78 22.09
CA PRO A 207 -2.46 -9.31 23.46
C PRO A 207 -1.11 -9.40 24.19
N LEU A 208 -0.75 -8.32 24.88
CA LEU A 208 0.40 -8.26 25.80
C LEU A 208 0.35 -9.39 26.84
#